data_AF-U3ACZ8-F1
#
_entry.id   AF-U3ACZ8-F1
#
_cell.length_a   1.000
_cell.length_b   1.000
_cell.length_c   1.000
_cell.angle_alpha   90.00
_cell.angle_beta   90.00
_cell.angle_gamma   90.00
#
_symmetry.space_group_name_H-M   'P 1'
#
loop_
_entity.id
_entity.type
_entity.pdbx_description
1 polymer ?
#
loop_
_entity_poly.entity_id
_entity_poly.type
_entity_poly.pdbx_seq_one_letter_code
_entity_poly.pdbx_strand_id
1 'polypeptide(L)'
;MKLKLKYIVLASLIANVAHASENNIDKDTKTSWGTVQQIECVKIEQPVNRDLLVYFNQSVHDWRSSDSKLDVVVIPSGETGEFCSGKFRDELDGIGDVNTSWTIKDMSSDEHKTVASFKTHSYFDGKGDYNDWDIDERGLCASEETENDYDAGGVYLENNNQKTCGFIEGVPDEKTMKAVFVPDLSNLDNGGDHGYPHYSAREVMDGESDWQLDQVIYAETTDMLYICKAEELCNQLPSLYSPGAGGYWYKAWDRYNEPK
;
A
#
# COMPACT_ATOMS: atom_id res chain seq x y z
N MET A 1 -102.29 -21.25 -5.54
CA MET A 1 -102.65 -19.84 -5.82
C MET A 1 -101.37 -19.01 -5.75
N LYS A 2 -101.19 -18.07 -6.68
CA LYS A 2 -99.93 -17.46 -7.13
C LYS A 2 -99.04 -16.89 -6.02
N LEU A 3 -97.76 -17.30 -6.00
CA LEU A 3 -96.67 -16.52 -5.44
C LEU A 3 -95.92 -15.85 -6.60
N LYS A 4 -95.90 -14.51 -6.62
CA LYS A 4 -95.05 -13.71 -7.49
C LYS A 4 -93.85 -13.19 -6.70
N LEU A 5 -92.70 -13.45 -7.30
CA LEU A 5 -91.36 -12.88 -7.11
C LEU A 5 -91.35 -11.35 -6.89
N LYS A 6 -90.35 -10.82 -6.16
CA LYS A 6 -89.54 -9.64 -6.56
C LYS A 6 -88.28 -9.45 -5.68
N TYR A 7 -87.12 -9.62 -6.33
CA TYR A 7 -85.81 -8.94 -6.23
C TYR A 7 -85.09 -8.66 -4.90
N ILE A 8 -83.99 -9.41 -4.74
CA ILE A 8 -82.57 -9.03 -4.52
C ILE A 8 -82.26 -7.55 -4.25
N VAL A 9 -81.55 -7.29 -3.13
CA VAL A 9 -80.32 -6.46 -3.09
C VAL A 9 -79.34 -7.09 -2.08
N LEU A 10 -78.14 -7.44 -2.56
CA LEU A 10 -76.97 -7.80 -1.76
C LEU A 10 -76.40 -6.55 -1.05
N ALA A 11 -76.06 -6.68 0.23
CA ALA A 11 -74.99 -5.90 0.84
C ALA A 11 -74.32 -6.76 1.93
N SER A 12 -73.02 -6.95 1.75
CA SER A 12 -72.16 -7.86 2.49
C SER A 12 -72.05 -7.51 3.97
N LEU A 13 -72.22 -8.51 4.83
CA LEU A 13 -71.85 -8.43 6.24
C LEU A 13 -70.33 -8.35 6.37
N ILE A 14 -69.84 -7.30 7.03
CA ILE A 14 -68.50 -7.27 7.62
C ILE A 14 -68.59 -8.10 8.91
N ALA A 15 -68.13 -9.34 8.85
CA ALA A 15 -67.86 -10.13 10.04
C ALA A 15 -66.39 -9.92 10.43
N ASN A 16 -66.16 -9.33 11.59
CA ASN A 16 -64.87 -9.34 12.27
C ASN A 16 -64.46 -10.80 12.50
N VAL A 17 -63.45 -11.26 11.76
CA VAL A 17 -62.72 -12.48 12.12
C VAL A 17 -61.44 -12.03 12.81
N ALA A 18 -61.40 -12.25 14.12
CA ALA A 18 -60.16 -12.26 14.87
C ALA A 18 -59.29 -13.39 14.33
N HIS A 19 -58.14 -13.03 13.76
CA HIS A 19 -57.01 -13.94 13.67
C HIS A 19 -56.08 -13.63 14.84
N ALA A 20 -56.01 -14.58 15.77
CA ALA A 20 -54.85 -14.72 16.61
C ALA A 20 -53.66 -15.06 15.69
N SER A 21 -52.69 -14.16 15.61
CA SER A 21 -51.32 -14.50 15.24
C SER A 21 -50.51 -14.39 16.51
N GLU A 22 -50.08 -15.54 17.02
CA GLU A 22 -49.10 -15.65 18.08
C GLU A 22 -47.74 -15.07 17.62
N ASN A 23 -47.14 -14.35 18.55
CA ASN A 23 -45.72 -14.28 18.87
C ASN A 23 -44.68 -13.83 17.83
N ASN A 24 -43.88 -12.87 18.32
CA ASN A 24 -42.47 -12.65 18.04
C ASN A 24 -42.08 -12.48 16.58
N ILE A 25 -41.92 -11.22 16.16
CA ILE A 25 -40.57 -10.68 16.00
C ILE A 25 -40.67 -9.23 16.50
N ASP A 26 -40.20 -9.02 17.72
CA ASP A 26 -39.57 -7.76 18.09
C ASP A 26 -38.59 -7.46 16.94
N LYS A 27 -38.93 -6.52 16.06
CA LYS A 27 -37.93 -5.94 15.16
C LYS A 27 -37.05 -5.07 16.04
N ASP A 28 -36.28 -5.75 16.88
CA ASP A 28 -34.96 -5.34 17.28
C ASP A 28 -34.18 -5.29 15.96
N THR A 29 -34.39 -4.22 15.18
CA THR A 29 -33.33 -3.67 14.35
C THR A 29 -32.28 -3.23 15.34
N LYS A 30 -31.53 -4.20 15.89
CA LYS A 30 -30.18 -3.96 16.33
C LYS A 30 -29.51 -3.36 15.11
N THR A 31 -29.40 -2.04 15.10
CA THR A 31 -28.25 -1.40 14.49
C THR A 31 -27.06 -2.15 15.03
N SER A 32 -26.49 -3.02 14.21
CA SER A 32 -25.34 -3.80 14.58
C SER A 32 -24.15 -2.86 14.44
N TRP A 33 -23.70 -2.32 15.56
CA TRP A 33 -22.52 -1.46 15.56
C TRP A 33 -21.28 -2.34 15.39
N GLY A 34 -20.22 -1.79 14.83
CA GLY A 34 -18.93 -2.45 14.75
C GLY A 34 -17.79 -1.47 14.98
N THR A 35 -16.76 -1.91 15.70
CA THR A 35 -15.56 -1.11 15.90
C THR A 35 -14.57 -1.39 14.78
N VAL A 36 -14.34 -0.39 13.93
CA VAL A 36 -13.23 -0.43 12.97
C VAL A 36 -11.94 -0.20 13.72
N GLN A 37 -11.02 -1.17 13.67
CA GLN A 37 -9.63 -0.99 14.09
C GLN A 37 -8.71 -1.48 12.98
N GLN A 38 -7.97 -0.57 12.33
CA GLN A 38 -7.04 -0.93 11.27
C GLN A 38 -5.70 -0.18 11.42
N ILE A 39 -4.62 -0.84 11.01
CA ILE A 39 -3.29 -0.26 10.80
C ILE A 39 -2.94 -0.47 9.32
N GLU A 40 -2.38 0.55 8.69
CA GLU A 40 -1.91 0.45 7.31
C GLU A 40 -0.41 0.20 7.32
N CYS A 41 0.06 -0.74 6.52
CA CYS A 41 1.49 -1.06 6.45
C CYS A 41 1.95 -1.14 5.00
N VAL A 42 3.23 -0.89 4.80
CA VAL A 42 3.94 -1.24 3.57
C VAL A 42 4.99 -2.29 3.90
N LYS A 43 5.10 -3.33 3.07
CA LYS A 43 6.11 -4.38 3.23
C LYS A 43 7.14 -4.27 2.11
N ILE A 44 8.36 -3.96 2.49
CA ILE A 44 9.51 -3.86 1.59
C ILE A 44 10.21 -5.22 1.58
N GLU A 45 10.15 -5.91 0.45
CA GLU A 45 10.71 -7.27 0.31
C GLU A 45 12.17 -7.29 -0.13
N GLN A 46 12.61 -6.23 -0.82
CA GLN A 46 13.98 -6.05 -1.27
C GLN A 46 14.54 -4.74 -0.71
N PRO A 47 15.81 -4.72 -0.26
CA PRO A 47 16.41 -3.51 0.28
C PRO A 47 16.41 -2.41 -0.78
N VAL A 48 15.94 -1.23 -0.39
CA VAL A 48 15.91 -0.06 -1.26
C VAL A 48 17.20 0.73 -1.10
N ASN A 49 17.79 1.24 -2.17
CA ASN A 49 19.06 1.97 -2.13
C ASN A 49 18.90 3.46 -1.76
N ARG A 50 17.68 3.93 -1.48
CA ARG A 50 17.35 5.33 -1.21
C ARG A 50 16.37 5.44 -0.06
N ASP A 51 16.41 6.57 0.64
CA ASP A 51 15.40 6.90 1.64
C ASP A 51 14.03 7.11 0.97
N LEU A 52 13.00 6.44 1.50
CA LEU A 52 11.63 6.55 1.00
C LEU A 52 10.73 7.22 2.03
N LEU A 53 9.79 8.01 1.54
CA LEU A 53 8.74 8.61 2.34
C LEU A 53 7.39 7.99 1.98
N VAL A 54 6.73 7.38 2.96
CA VAL A 54 5.47 6.66 2.78
C VAL A 54 4.35 7.46 3.43
N TYR A 55 3.37 7.84 2.63
CA TYR A 55 2.13 8.46 3.07
C TYR A 55 1.04 7.40 3.14
N PHE A 56 0.44 7.28 4.31
CA PHE A 56 -0.73 6.44 4.56
C PHE A 56 -1.94 7.34 4.71
N ASN A 57 -2.95 7.14 3.89
CA ASN A 57 -4.19 7.90 3.98
C ASN A 57 -5.36 6.93 4.05
N GLN A 58 -6.03 6.97 5.20
CA GLN A 58 -7.18 6.17 5.51
C GLN A 58 -8.41 7.06 5.67
N SER A 59 -9.55 6.60 5.19
CA SER A 59 -10.83 7.21 5.54
C SER A 59 -11.89 6.16 5.72
N VAL A 60 -12.69 6.30 6.76
CA VAL A 60 -13.84 5.45 7.01
C VAL A 60 -15.10 6.23 6.70
N HIS A 61 -16.03 5.60 6.00
CA HIS A 61 -17.31 6.19 5.64
C HIS A 61 -18.45 5.24 5.98
N ASP A 62 -19.40 5.72 6.78
CA ASP A 62 -20.74 5.15 6.87
C ASP A 62 -21.79 6.22 6.55
N TRP A 63 -23.06 5.88 6.70
CA TRP A 63 -24.15 6.80 6.42
C TRP A 63 -24.22 8.00 7.39
N ARG A 64 -23.49 7.98 8.53
CA ARG A 64 -23.50 9.03 9.56
C ARG A 64 -22.27 9.91 9.56
N SER A 65 -21.13 9.34 9.18
CA SER A 65 -19.82 9.88 9.50
C SER A 65 -18.81 9.62 8.39
N SER A 66 -17.80 10.48 8.38
CA SER A 66 -16.64 10.33 7.52
C SER A 66 -15.45 10.87 8.28
N ASP A 67 -14.61 9.97 8.75
CA ASP A 67 -13.37 10.30 9.43
C ASP A 67 -12.18 9.89 8.56
N SER A 68 -11.10 10.64 8.66
CA SER A 68 -9.89 10.40 7.88
C SER A 68 -8.63 10.65 8.67
N LYS A 69 -7.56 9.96 8.29
CA LYS A 69 -6.25 10.03 8.92
C LYS A 69 -5.16 10.02 7.86
N LEU A 70 -4.16 10.87 8.07
CA LEU A 70 -2.94 10.89 7.28
C LEU A 70 -1.76 10.63 8.23
N ASP A 71 -1.00 9.58 7.96
CA ASP A 71 0.26 9.28 8.63
C ASP A 71 1.40 9.26 7.62
N VAL A 72 2.62 9.49 8.11
CA VAL A 72 3.84 9.48 7.30
C VAL A 72 4.93 8.71 8.02
N VAL A 73 5.60 7.82 7.29
CA VAL A 73 6.76 7.05 7.79
C VAL A 73 7.92 7.20 6.82
N VAL A 74 9.14 7.25 7.37
CA VAL A 74 10.39 7.19 6.60
C VAL A 74 10.91 5.76 6.63
N ILE A 75 11.29 5.25 5.47
CA ILE A 75 12.01 3.99 5.31
C ILE A 75 13.45 4.35 4.92
N PRO A 76 14.42 4.17 5.82
CA PRO A 76 15.82 4.42 5.49
C PRO A 76 16.35 3.51 4.38
N SER A 77 17.32 4.00 3.62
CA SER A 77 18.08 3.20 2.66
C SER A 77 18.66 1.93 3.32
N GLY A 78 18.62 0.82 2.59
CA GLY A 78 19.09 -0.51 2.98
C GLY A 78 18.12 -1.33 3.83
N GLU A 79 17.02 -0.74 4.28
CA GLU A 79 16.06 -1.42 5.17
C GLU A 79 15.08 -2.31 4.40
N THR A 80 14.63 -3.37 5.07
CA THR A 80 13.58 -4.29 4.60
C THR A 80 12.60 -4.58 5.73
N GLY A 81 11.41 -5.07 5.39
CA GLY A 81 10.39 -5.45 6.37
C GLY A 81 9.14 -4.58 6.29
N GLU A 82 8.38 -4.60 7.38
CA GLU A 82 7.05 -3.98 7.44
C GLU A 82 7.11 -2.64 8.20
N PHE A 83 6.61 -1.59 7.58
CA PHE A 83 6.56 -0.24 8.11
C PHE A 83 5.10 0.22 8.16
N CYS A 84 4.61 0.59 9.33
CA CYS A 84 3.18 0.81 9.56
C CYS A 84 2.86 2.22 10.03
N SER A 85 1.65 2.67 9.69
CA SER A 85 0.99 3.83 10.27
C SER A 85 0.62 3.59 11.74
N GLY A 86 0.18 4.64 12.42
CA GLY A 86 -0.42 4.48 13.73
C GLY A 86 -1.80 3.80 13.61
N LYS A 87 -2.27 3.17 14.68
CA LYS A 87 -3.62 2.60 14.71
C LYS A 87 -4.69 3.65 14.42
N PHE A 88 -5.65 3.31 13.56
CA PHE A 88 -6.92 4.01 13.38
C PHE A 88 -8.02 3.25 14.11
N ARG A 89 -8.93 3.99 14.73
CA ARG A 89 -10.09 3.42 15.41
C ARG A 89 -11.29 4.31 15.21
N ASP A 90 -12.41 3.71 14.82
CA ASP A 90 -13.70 4.37 14.68
C ASP A 90 -14.86 3.40 14.96
N GLU A 91 -16.06 3.90 15.14
CA GLU A 91 -17.28 3.13 15.36
C GLU A 91 -18.25 3.36 14.20
N LEU A 92 -18.64 2.28 13.51
CA LEU A 92 -19.60 2.34 12.41
C LEU A 92 -20.95 1.76 12.80
N ASP A 93 -22.02 2.35 12.26
CA ASP A 93 -23.39 1.86 12.43
C ASP A 93 -23.76 0.90 11.29
N GLY A 94 -23.42 -0.38 11.48
CA GLY A 94 -23.66 -1.45 10.51
C GLY A 94 -22.55 -1.52 9.48
N ILE A 95 -22.87 -1.07 8.27
CA ILE A 95 -22.04 -1.24 7.09
C ILE A 95 -21.31 0.05 6.77
N GLY A 96 -20.05 -0.06 6.36
CA GLY A 96 -19.29 1.07 5.84
C GLY A 96 -18.11 0.66 4.97
N ASP A 97 -17.41 1.67 4.48
CA ASP A 97 -16.23 1.53 3.63
C ASP A 97 -15.00 2.06 4.35
N VAL A 98 -13.97 1.22 4.46
CA VAL A 98 -12.64 1.60 4.93
C VAL A 98 -11.75 1.80 3.70
N ASN A 99 -11.58 3.05 3.29
CA ASN A 99 -10.72 3.41 2.16
C ASN A 99 -9.29 3.56 2.65
N THR A 100 -8.35 2.99 1.89
CA THR A 100 -6.93 2.99 2.24
C THR A 100 -6.10 3.34 1.03
N SER A 101 -5.09 4.19 1.21
CA SER A 101 -4.12 4.48 0.16
C SER A 101 -2.71 4.68 0.68
N TRP A 102 -1.77 4.17 -0.11
CA TRP A 102 -0.34 4.30 0.10
C TRP A 102 0.26 5.12 -1.03
N THR A 103 1.13 6.06 -0.69
CA THR A 103 1.97 6.76 -1.68
C THR A 103 3.40 6.74 -1.18
N ILE A 104 4.30 6.12 -1.95
CA ILE A 104 5.72 6.02 -1.66
C ILE A 104 6.45 7.01 -2.56
N LYS A 105 7.31 7.84 -1.97
CA LYS A 105 8.10 8.85 -2.67
C LYS A 105 9.59 8.66 -2.42
N ASP A 106 10.40 8.87 -3.46
CA ASP A 106 11.86 8.91 -3.39
C ASP A 106 12.32 10.26 -2.81
N MET A 107 13.00 10.24 -1.66
CA MET A 107 13.52 11.46 -1.04
C MET A 107 14.80 12.00 -1.68
N SER A 108 15.46 11.25 -2.56
CA SER A 108 16.68 11.70 -3.26
C SER A 108 16.41 12.73 -4.36
N SER A 109 15.18 12.80 -4.86
CA SER A 109 14.78 13.76 -5.89
C SER A 109 14.25 15.07 -5.27
N ASP A 110 14.66 16.23 -5.79
CA ASP A 110 14.19 17.55 -5.32
C ASP A 110 12.65 17.70 -5.37
N GLU A 111 11.96 16.92 -6.20
CA GLU A 111 10.51 16.93 -6.37
C GLU A 111 9.78 15.83 -5.56
N HIS A 112 10.51 14.98 -4.84
CA HIS A 112 10.00 13.78 -4.17
C HIS A 112 9.09 12.95 -5.08
N LYS A 113 9.66 12.42 -6.18
CA LYS A 113 8.94 11.64 -7.18
C LYS A 113 8.21 10.46 -6.54
N THR A 114 6.94 10.27 -6.89
CA THR A 114 6.19 9.06 -6.51
C THR A 114 6.76 7.85 -7.24
N VAL A 115 7.13 6.83 -6.49
CA VAL A 115 7.75 5.60 -7.00
C VAL A 115 6.79 4.42 -7.01
N ALA A 116 5.86 4.41 -6.05
CA ALA A 116 4.76 3.46 -6.02
C ALA A 116 3.56 4.09 -5.33
N SER A 117 2.36 3.69 -5.73
CA SER A 117 1.15 4.04 -5.02
C SER A 117 0.09 2.98 -5.24
N PHE A 118 -0.78 2.85 -4.24
CA PHE A 118 -1.91 1.94 -4.32
C PHE A 118 -3.08 2.52 -3.55
N LYS A 119 -4.30 2.29 -4.05
CA LYS A 119 -5.53 2.70 -3.40
C LYS A 119 -6.57 1.59 -3.53
N THR A 120 -7.17 1.27 -2.40
CA THR A 120 -8.19 0.23 -2.23
C THR A 120 -9.30 0.73 -1.30
N HIS A 121 -10.37 -0.04 -1.23
CA HIS A 121 -11.37 0.06 -0.20
C HIS A 121 -11.61 -1.35 0.36
N SER A 122 -11.90 -1.43 1.65
CA SER A 122 -12.42 -2.61 2.30
C SER A 122 -13.87 -2.37 2.70
N TYR A 123 -14.75 -3.26 2.26
CA TYR A 123 -16.10 -3.34 2.78
C TYR A 123 -16.06 -3.86 4.23
N PHE A 124 -16.80 -3.20 5.11
CA PHE A 124 -16.91 -3.52 6.52
C PHE A 124 -18.38 -3.77 6.88
N ASP A 125 -18.66 -4.88 7.57
CA ASP A 125 -19.97 -5.19 8.13
C ASP A 125 -19.86 -5.45 9.63
N GLY A 126 -20.31 -4.50 10.43
CA GLY A 126 -20.35 -4.58 11.88
C GLY A 126 -21.52 -5.42 12.36
N LYS A 127 -21.24 -6.48 13.13
CA LYS A 127 -22.23 -7.45 13.65
C LYS A 127 -22.34 -7.44 15.18
N GLY A 128 -21.90 -6.37 15.84
CA GLY A 128 -21.86 -6.24 17.30
C GLY A 128 -20.46 -6.50 17.85
N ASP A 129 -20.22 -7.69 18.39
CA ASP A 129 -18.91 -8.05 18.97
C ASP A 129 -17.87 -8.49 17.93
N TYR A 130 -18.28 -8.64 16.67
CA TYR A 130 -17.47 -9.12 15.55
C TYR A 130 -17.81 -8.34 14.28
N ASN A 131 -16.86 -8.32 13.37
CA ASN A 131 -16.96 -7.64 12.09
C ASN A 131 -16.47 -8.52 10.95
N ASP A 132 -17.06 -8.33 9.78
CA ASP A 132 -16.55 -8.91 8.55
C ASP A 132 -15.83 -7.85 7.73
N TRP A 133 -14.82 -8.30 7.01
CA TRP A 133 -13.96 -7.46 6.18
C TRP A 133 -13.82 -8.08 4.80
N ASP A 134 -13.89 -7.26 3.76
CA ASP A 134 -13.62 -7.68 2.38
C ASP A 134 -12.83 -6.60 1.66
N ILE A 135 -11.58 -6.89 1.27
CA ILE A 135 -10.75 -5.91 0.56
C ILE A 135 -10.90 -6.05 -0.96
N ASP A 136 -11.04 -4.93 -1.66
CA ASP A 136 -10.92 -4.90 -3.12
C ASP A 136 -9.44 -4.74 -3.49
N GLU A 137 -8.76 -5.86 -3.71
CA GLU A 137 -7.37 -5.94 -4.14
C GLU A 137 -7.16 -5.50 -5.60
N ARG A 138 -8.25 -5.25 -6.35
CA ARG A 138 -8.23 -4.77 -7.74
C ARG A 138 -7.40 -5.66 -8.68
N GLY A 139 -7.36 -6.96 -8.39
CA GLY A 139 -6.59 -7.95 -9.12
C GLY A 139 -5.09 -8.00 -8.78
N LEU A 140 -4.65 -7.30 -7.74
CA LEU A 140 -3.26 -7.27 -7.26
C LEU A 140 -3.19 -7.81 -5.83
N CYS A 141 -3.14 -9.14 -5.70
CA CYS A 141 -3.11 -9.85 -4.43
C CYS A 141 -1.68 -10.18 -3.99
N ALA A 142 -1.35 -9.93 -2.72
CA ALA A 142 -0.03 -10.24 -2.15
C ALA A 142 -0.07 -11.13 -0.87
N SER A 143 -1.11 -11.96 -0.71
CA SER A 143 -1.36 -12.74 0.53
C SER A 143 -0.62 -14.08 0.68
N GLU A 144 0.34 -14.41 -0.20
CA GLU A 144 1.08 -15.70 -0.29
C GLU A 144 0.36 -16.87 -1.01
N GLU A 145 -0.95 -16.79 -1.30
CA GLU A 145 -1.67 -17.91 -1.95
C GLU A 145 -1.53 -18.02 -3.48
N THR A 146 -0.84 -17.09 -4.12
CA THR A 146 -0.53 -17.16 -5.56
C THR A 146 0.96 -17.43 -5.77
N GLU A 147 1.32 -18.70 -6.00
CA GLU A 147 2.68 -19.14 -6.43
C GLU A 147 3.15 -18.53 -7.77
N ASN A 148 2.42 -17.57 -8.35
CA ASN A 148 2.74 -16.96 -9.63
C ASN A 148 2.77 -15.44 -9.47
N ASP A 149 3.92 -14.85 -9.82
CA ASP A 149 4.25 -13.41 -9.83
C ASP A 149 4.37 -12.71 -8.47
N TYR A 150 5.49 -12.97 -7.78
CA TYR A 150 6.04 -12.03 -6.78
C TYR A 150 6.48 -10.69 -7.39
N ASP A 151 6.46 -10.56 -8.72
CA ASP A 151 7.02 -9.41 -9.44
C ASP A 151 6.01 -8.26 -9.67
N ALA A 152 4.72 -8.43 -9.35
CA ALA A 152 3.69 -7.44 -9.70
C ALA A 152 3.25 -6.48 -8.56
N GLY A 153 3.69 -6.73 -7.32
CA GLY A 153 3.19 -6.02 -6.14
C GLY A 153 1.67 -6.20 -5.91
N GLY A 154 1.18 -5.83 -4.73
CA GLY A 154 -0.24 -5.99 -4.40
C GLY A 154 -0.60 -5.66 -2.96
N VAL A 155 -1.83 -5.97 -2.58
CA VAL A 155 -2.38 -5.69 -1.24
C VAL A 155 -2.95 -6.95 -0.62
N TYR A 156 -3.01 -6.99 0.72
CA TYR A 156 -3.78 -7.97 1.48
C TYR A 156 -4.24 -7.40 2.82
N LEU A 157 -5.24 -8.05 3.42
CA LEU A 157 -5.59 -7.89 4.82
C LEU A 157 -4.92 -8.97 5.66
N GLU A 158 -4.49 -8.61 6.87
CA GLU A 158 -3.93 -9.55 7.84
C GLU A 158 -4.58 -9.42 9.22
N ASN A 159 -4.91 -10.57 9.83
CA ASN A 159 -5.33 -10.69 11.21
C ASN A 159 -4.81 -12.00 11.82
N ASN A 160 -4.05 -11.94 12.93
CA ASN A 160 -3.54 -13.11 13.65
C ASN A 160 -2.91 -14.18 12.72
N ASN A 161 -2.04 -13.76 11.79
CA ASN A 161 -1.37 -14.59 10.78
C ASN A 161 -2.26 -15.13 9.64
N GLN A 162 -3.56 -14.84 9.63
CA GLN A 162 -4.38 -15.06 8.45
C GLN A 162 -4.20 -13.88 7.50
N LYS A 163 -3.76 -14.15 6.27
CA LYS A 163 -3.69 -13.18 5.18
C LYS A 163 -4.79 -13.49 4.17
N THR A 164 -5.41 -12.47 3.60
CA THR A 164 -6.36 -12.64 2.50
C THR A 164 -6.33 -11.43 1.58
N CYS A 165 -6.68 -11.63 0.32
CA CYS A 165 -6.96 -10.55 -0.62
C CYS A 165 -8.45 -10.35 -0.86
N GLY A 166 -9.31 -10.96 -0.04
CA GLY A 166 -10.75 -10.75 -0.10
C GLY A 166 -11.34 -10.84 1.30
N PHE A 167 -12.23 -11.80 1.50
CA PHE A 167 -13.10 -11.85 2.67
C PHE A 167 -12.46 -12.49 3.92
N ILE A 168 -12.69 -11.88 5.09
CA ILE A 168 -12.51 -12.44 6.44
C ILE A 168 -13.79 -12.22 7.24
N GLU A 169 -14.35 -13.31 7.76
CA GLU A 169 -15.54 -13.28 8.64
C GLU A 169 -15.15 -13.25 10.12
N GLY A 170 -15.96 -12.58 10.93
CA GLY A 170 -15.98 -12.82 12.38
C GLY A 170 -14.74 -12.31 13.11
N VAL A 171 -14.18 -11.20 12.66
CA VAL A 171 -13.06 -10.52 13.33
C VAL A 171 -13.58 -9.81 14.59
N PRO A 172 -13.12 -10.16 15.81
CA PRO A 172 -13.61 -9.49 17.02
C PRO A 172 -13.32 -7.99 17.04
N ASP A 173 -14.23 -7.20 17.60
CA ASP A 173 -14.15 -5.73 17.69
C ASP A 173 -12.86 -5.21 18.34
N GLU A 174 -12.30 -5.95 19.29
CA GLU A 174 -11.06 -5.58 19.97
C GLU A 174 -9.80 -5.85 19.12
N LYS A 175 -9.92 -6.60 18.02
CA LYS A 175 -8.79 -6.96 17.15
C LYS A 175 -8.54 -5.88 16.12
N THR A 176 -7.25 -5.69 15.81
CA THR A 176 -6.82 -4.74 14.80
C THR A 176 -6.50 -5.49 13.51
N MET A 177 -7.14 -5.07 12.42
CA MET A 177 -6.80 -5.50 11.07
C MET A 177 -5.55 -4.77 10.60
N LYS A 178 -4.70 -5.44 9.82
CA LYS A 178 -3.69 -4.75 9.03
C LYS A 178 -4.11 -4.75 7.56
N ALA A 179 -3.99 -3.61 6.89
CA ALA A 179 -3.98 -3.55 5.45
C ALA A 179 -2.52 -3.38 5.01
N VAL A 180 -2.00 -4.30 4.22
CA VAL A 180 -0.57 -4.35 3.87
C VAL A 180 -0.42 -4.21 2.36
N PHE A 181 0.32 -3.18 1.95
CA PHE A 181 0.73 -2.99 0.55
C PHE A 181 2.16 -3.50 0.35
N VAL A 182 2.35 -4.38 -0.63
CA VAL A 182 3.65 -4.89 -1.09
C VAL A 182 3.95 -4.22 -2.44
N PRO A 183 4.71 -3.13 -2.49
CA PRO A 183 5.01 -2.46 -3.74
C PRO A 183 6.00 -3.26 -4.59
N ASP A 184 5.81 -3.24 -5.92
CA ASP A 184 6.91 -3.53 -6.84
C ASP A 184 7.83 -2.30 -6.90
N LEU A 185 9.03 -2.46 -6.35
CA LEU A 185 10.08 -1.45 -6.35
C LEU A 185 11.26 -1.86 -7.25
N SER A 186 11.14 -2.91 -8.06
CA SER A 186 12.21 -3.39 -8.96
C SER A 186 12.71 -2.31 -9.93
N ASN A 187 11.84 -1.34 -10.27
CA ASN A 187 12.17 -0.23 -11.16
C ASN A 187 12.89 0.94 -10.47
N LEU A 188 13.00 0.92 -9.13
CA LEU A 188 13.86 1.84 -8.39
C LEU A 188 15.34 1.47 -8.53
N ASP A 189 15.65 0.23 -8.90
CA ASP A 189 17.00 -0.27 -9.18
C ASP A 189 17.47 0.09 -10.61
N ASN A 190 17.35 1.35 -11.00
CA ASN A 190 18.00 1.88 -12.21
C ASN A 190 19.06 2.94 -11.92
N GLY A 191 19.59 2.97 -10.71
CA GLY A 191 20.87 3.58 -10.47
C GLY A 191 21.78 2.57 -9.83
N GLY A 192 22.84 2.17 -10.56
CA GLY A 192 23.80 1.14 -10.16
C GLY A 192 24.63 1.50 -8.92
N ASP A 193 24.08 2.27 -7.99
CA ASP A 193 24.77 2.77 -6.82
C ASP A 193 25.19 1.63 -5.89
N HIS A 194 24.35 0.62 -5.64
CA HIS A 194 24.63 -0.61 -4.85
C HIS A 194 25.53 -0.44 -3.59
N GLY A 195 25.62 0.76 -3.01
CA GLY A 195 26.54 1.10 -1.91
C GLY A 195 28.01 1.26 -2.32
N TYR A 196 28.32 1.40 -3.61
CA TYR A 196 29.64 1.74 -4.11
C TYR A 196 29.99 3.20 -3.75
N PRO A 197 31.29 3.52 -3.56
CA PRO A 197 31.70 4.90 -3.34
C PRO A 197 31.30 5.83 -4.49
N HIS A 198 30.82 7.02 -4.17
CA HIS A 198 30.33 7.98 -5.17
C HIS A 198 31.48 8.86 -5.67
N TYR A 199 31.54 9.07 -6.98
CA TYR A 199 32.48 10.01 -7.56
C TYR A 199 32.08 11.46 -7.27
N SER A 200 32.97 12.21 -6.64
CA SER A 200 32.84 13.64 -6.43
C SER A 200 33.91 14.42 -7.19
N ALA A 201 33.49 15.17 -8.21
CA ALA A 201 34.40 16.08 -8.91
C ALA A 201 35.03 17.12 -7.97
N ARG A 202 34.32 17.48 -6.89
CA ARG A 202 34.81 18.42 -5.89
C ARG A 202 35.94 17.81 -5.06
N GLU A 203 35.78 16.59 -4.56
CA GLU A 203 36.83 15.90 -3.80
C GLU A 203 38.11 15.72 -4.63
N VAL A 204 37.96 15.46 -5.94
CA VAL A 204 39.10 15.41 -6.87
C VAL A 204 39.79 16.77 -7.00
N MET A 205 39.03 17.86 -7.10
CA MET A 205 39.61 19.22 -7.19
C MET A 205 40.24 19.69 -5.88
N ASP A 206 39.66 19.27 -4.75
CA ASP A 206 40.13 19.60 -3.40
C ASP A 206 41.31 18.69 -2.97
N GLY A 207 41.63 17.66 -3.76
CA GLY A 207 42.71 16.71 -3.49
C GLY A 207 42.40 15.70 -2.39
N GLU A 208 41.11 15.50 -2.12
CA GLU A 208 40.58 14.62 -1.07
C GLU A 208 40.23 13.22 -1.60
N SER A 209 40.11 13.05 -2.92
CA SER A 209 39.85 11.76 -3.54
C SER A 209 41.10 10.87 -3.60
N ASP A 210 40.91 9.57 -3.40
CA ASP A 210 41.98 8.55 -3.52
C ASP A 210 41.45 7.30 -4.27
N TRP A 211 41.02 7.49 -5.51
CA TRP A 211 40.48 6.41 -6.34
C TRP A 211 41.60 5.48 -6.81
N GLN A 212 41.54 4.23 -6.39
CA GLN A 212 42.56 3.21 -6.65
C GLN A 212 42.25 2.42 -7.94
N LEU A 213 43.28 1.81 -8.55
CA LEU A 213 43.08 0.91 -9.69
C LEU A 213 42.08 -0.21 -9.34
N ASP A 214 41.22 -0.56 -10.30
CA ASP A 214 40.14 -1.55 -10.20
C ASP A 214 39.04 -1.21 -9.17
N GLN A 215 39.08 -0.01 -8.57
CA GLN A 215 38.01 0.45 -7.69
C GLN A 215 36.75 0.78 -8.50
N VAL A 216 35.64 0.17 -8.10
CA VAL A 216 34.31 0.44 -8.65
C VAL A 216 33.69 1.61 -7.89
N ILE A 217 33.14 2.56 -8.64
CA ILE A 217 32.50 3.77 -8.13
C ILE A 217 31.19 4.04 -8.86
N TYR A 218 30.30 4.75 -8.20
CA TYR A 218 29.06 5.24 -8.78
C TYR A 218 29.19 6.69 -9.25
N ALA A 219 28.73 6.97 -10.47
CA ALA A 219 28.79 8.30 -11.08
C ALA A 219 27.38 8.88 -11.26
N GLU A 220 26.98 9.75 -10.32
CA GLU A 220 25.70 10.49 -10.29
C GLU A 220 25.34 11.16 -11.63
N THR A 221 26.33 11.66 -12.36
CA THR A 221 26.12 12.37 -13.63
C THR A 221 25.58 11.49 -14.74
N THR A 222 25.82 10.17 -14.67
CA THR A 222 25.40 9.22 -15.69
C THR A 222 24.57 8.07 -15.16
N ASP A 223 24.36 8.01 -13.84
CA ASP A 223 23.60 6.97 -13.16
C ASP A 223 24.15 5.55 -13.42
N MET A 224 25.49 5.42 -13.43
CA MET A 224 26.20 4.20 -13.85
C MET A 224 27.44 3.93 -12.99
N LEU A 225 27.84 2.66 -12.96
CA LEU A 225 29.09 2.20 -12.37
C LEU A 225 30.27 2.30 -13.32
N TYR A 226 31.40 2.71 -12.77
CA TYR A 226 32.67 2.77 -13.46
C TYR A 226 33.75 2.12 -12.62
N ILE A 227 34.68 1.46 -13.29
CA ILE A 227 35.88 0.89 -12.67
C ILE A 227 37.10 1.71 -13.10
N CYS A 228 37.92 2.13 -12.12
CA CYS A 228 39.16 2.86 -12.41
C CYS A 228 40.14 1.92 -13.12
N LYS A 229 40.67 2.33 -14.27
CA LYS A 229 41.66 1.53 -15.04
C LYS A 229 43.05 2.15 -15.09
N ALA A 230 43.18 3.39 -14.63
CA ALA A 230 44.42 4.15 -14.62
C ALA A 230 44.39 5.11 -13.44
N GLU A 231 44.91 4.64 -12.30
CA GLU A 231 44.93 5.36 -11.01
C GLU A 231 45.47 6.79 -11.15
N GLU A 232 46.51 6.97 -11.98
CA GLU A 232 47.13 8.26 -12.25
C GLU A 232 46.21 9.25 -12.98
N LEU A 233 45.10 8.78 -13.54
CA LEU A 233 44.09 9.58 -14.25
C LEU A 233 42.77 9.70 -13.50
N CYS A 234 42.38 8.71 -12.68
CA CYS A 234 41.11 8.69 -11.95
C CYS A 234 40.98 9.85 -10.93
N ASN A 235 42.11 10.38 -10.46
CA ASN A 235 42.21 11.49 -9.51
C ASN A 235 42.66 12.81 -10.16
N GLN A 236 42.52 12.95 -11.49
CA GLN A 236 42.92 14.14 -12.24
C GLN A 236 41.72 15.04 -12.57
N LEU A 237 41.99 16.20 -13.17
CA LEU A 237 41.00 17.23 -13.55
C LEU A 237 39.66 16.63 -14.05
N PRO A 238 38.55 16.81 -13.32
CA PRO A 238 37.25 16.21 -13.65
C PRO A 238 36.72 16.60 -15.04
N SER A 239 37.01 17.80 -15.50
CA SER A 239 36.64 18.25 -16.86
C SER A 239 37.21 17.35 -17.96
N LEU A 240 38.33 16.67 -17.69
CA LEU A 240 38.96 15.72 -18.58
C LEU A 240 38.62 14.27 -18.20
N TYR A 241 38.59 13.92 -16.92
CA TYR A 241 38.59 12.52 -16.50
C TYR A 241 37.41 12.08 -15.64
N SER A 242 36.40 12.92 -15.39
CA SER A 242 35.19 12.51 -14.66
C SER A 242 34.51 11.33 -15.37
N PRO A 243 34.13 10.25 -14.66
CA PRO A 243 33.49 9.08 -15.25
C PRO A 243 32.25 9.49 -16.05
N GLY A 244 32.14 9.00 -17.30
CA GLY A 244 31.02 9.27 -18.20
C GLY A 244 30.90 10.71 -18.74
N ALA A 245 31.56 11.71 -18.14
CA ALA A 245 31.32 13.13 -18.42
C ALA A 245 32.57 13.91 -18.90
N GLY A 246 33.78 13.52 -18.48
CA GLY A 246 35.02 14.22 -18.83
C GLY A 246 35.44 14.01 -20.28
N GLY A 247 36.08 14.98 -20.93
CA GLY A 247 36.44 14.90 -22.36
C GLY A 247 37.32 13.70 -22.76
N TYR A 248 38.02 13.10 -21.79
CA TYR A 248 38.86 11.91 -21.91
C TYR A 248 38.56 10.86 -20.84
N TRP A 249 37.33 10.82 -20.31
CA TRP A 249 36.94 9.91 -19.22
C TRP A 249 37.26 8.45 -19.52
N TYR A 250 37.09 8.04 -20.78
CA TYR A 250 37.36 6.69 -21.29
C TYR A 250 38.85 6.29 -21.20
N LYS A 251 39.75 7.18 -20.79
CA LYS A 251 41.14 6.84 -20.49
C LYS A 251 41.36 6.46 -19.03
N ALA A 252 40.56 7.02 -18.12
CA ALA A 252 40.64 6.80 -16.68
C ALA A 252 39.68 5.70 -16.21
N TRP A 253 38.54 5.54 -16.87
CA TRP A 253 37.45 4.67 -16.43
C TRP A 253 36.97 3.74 -17.54
N ASP A 254 36.55 2.55 -17.15
CA ASP A 254 35.69 1.67 -17.96
C ASP A 254 34.32 1.57 -17.31
N ARG A 255 33.27 1.36 -18.12
CA ARG A 255 31.95 1.04 -17.58
C ARG A 255 32.00 -0.33 -16.93
N TYR A 256 31.52 -0.43 -15.70
CA TYR A 256 31.43 -1.67 -14.98
C TYR A 256 30.04 -2.28 -15.16
N ASN A 257 29.98 -3.51 -15.66
CA ASN A 257 28.77 -4.31 -15.66
C ASN A 257 28.97 -5.39 -14.59
N GLU A 258 28.08 -5.44 -13.62
CA GLU A 258 28.17 -6.44 -12.56
C GLU A 258 28.17 -7.86 -13.14
N PRO A 259 29.04 -8.76 -12.64
CA PRO A 259 28.98 -10.15 -13.01
C PRO A 259 27.66 -10.77 -12.52
N LYS A 260 26.93 -11.37 -13.46
CA LYS A 260 25.69 -12.13 -13.19
C LYS A 260 25.94 -13.43 -12.44
#